data_AF-A0AAW9A9G3-F1
#
_entry.id   AF-A0AAW9A9G3-F1
#
_cell.length_a   1.000
_cell.length_b   1.000
_cell.length_c   1.000
_cell.angle_alpha   90.00
_cell.angle_beta   90.00
_cell.angle_gamma   90.00
#
_symmetry.space_group_name_H-M   'P 1'
#
loop_
_entity.id
_entity.type
_entity.pdbx_description
1 polymer ?
#
loop_
_entity_poly.entity_id
_entity_poly.type
_entity_poly.pdbx_seq_one_letter_code
_entity_poly.pdbx_strand_id
1 'polypeptide(L)'
;MIHGIISVLIGIVIVCPFLVTIVFLVTMRKMGKAPARVLGQAADWTTPFLFLAVYISASAIFGDGVGYYIVGIAIFIAILQAVIERMKVKEFIISRFLQKTWRLYFLVLGLSYLVLIVTGIIFKVSEYVK
;
A
#
# COMPACT_ATOMS: atom_id res chain seq x y z
N MET A 1 24.47 -15.71 10.01
CA MET A 1 24.22 -15.66 8.54
C MET A 1 22.74 -15.69 8.19
N ILE A 2 21.96 -16.65 8.72
CA ILE A 2 20.51 -16.79 8.44
C ILE A 2 19.70 -15.53 8.78
N HIS A 3 19.95 -14.90 9.93
CA HIS A 3 19.26 -13.65 10.32
C HIS A 3 19.49 -12.49 9.35
N GLY A 4 20.68 -12.38 8.75
CA GLY A 4 20.98 -11.31 7.79
C GLY A 4 20.19 -11.43 6.50
N ILE A 5 20.04 -12.65 5.99
CA ILE A 5 19.29 -12.93 4.75
C ILE A 5 17.80 -12.61 4.94
N ILE A 6 17.22 -12.99 6.07
CA ILE A 6 15.81 -12.72 6.39
C ILE A 6 15.54 -11.21 6.44
N SER A 7 16.41 -10.44 7.10
CA SER A 7 16.26 -8.98 7.17
C SER A 7 16.34 -8.31 5.79
N VAL A 8 17.23 -8.78 4.91
CA VAL A 8 17.33 -8.28 3.54
C VAL A 8 16.06 -8.57 2.74
N LEU A 9 15.52 -9.80 2.84
CA LEU A 9 14.28 -10.17 2.15
C LEU A 9 13.09 -9.33 2.62
N ILE A 10 12.96 -9.12 3.93
CA ILE A 10 11.92 -8.26 4.50
C ILE A 10 12.11 -6.82 4.02
N GLY A 11 13.35 -6.32 4.02
CA GLY A 11 13.68 -4.99 3.50
C GLY A 11 13.27 -4.82 2.04
N ILE A 12 13.56 -5.80 1.18
CA ILE A 12 13.18 -5.76 -0.24
C ILE A 12 11.66 -5.72 -0.41
N VAL A 13 10.91 -6.52 0.36
CA VAL A 13 9.45 -6.55 0.29
C VAL A 13 8.82 -5.23 0.74
N ILE A 14 9.39 -4.63 1.78
CA ILE A 14 8.95 -3.32 2.28
C ILE A 14 9.33 -2.20 1.31
N VAL A 15 10.53 -2.24 0.74
CA VAL A 15 11.00 -1.24 -0.22
C VAL A 15 10.28 -1.37 -1.55
N CYS A 16 9.91 -2.57 -1.98
CA CYS A 16 9.25 -2.79 -3.27
C CYS A 16 7.94 -3.57 -3.10
N PRO A 17 6.89 -2.94 -2.55
CA PRO A 17 5.63 -3.62 -2.23
C PRO A 17 4.94 -4.18 -3.48
N PHE A 18 5.18 -3.61 -4.67
CA PHE A 18 4.62 -4.12 -5.93
C PHE A 18 5.14 -5.52 -6.30
N LEU A 19 6.29 -5.96 -5.76
CA LEU A 19 6.74 -7.35 -5.91
C LEU A 19 5.73 -8.32 -5.29
N VAL A 20 5.11 -7.97 -4.17
CA VAL A 20 4.05 -8.78 -3.54
C VAL A 20 2.89 -8.94 -4.50
N THR A 21 2.45 -7.85 -5.13
CA THR A 21 1.37 -7.89 -6.13
C THR A 21 1.75 -8.79 -7.30
N ILE A 22 2.94 -8.62 -7.89
CA ILE A 22 3.40 -9.40 -9.04
C ILE A 22 3.49 -10.89 -8.70
N VAL A 23 4.13 -11.25 -7.58
CA VAL A 23 4.28 -12.65 -7.15
C VAL A 23 2.91 -13.28 -6.90
N PHE A 24 1.99 -12.55 -6.25
CA PHE A 24 0.64 -13.05 -5.98
C PHE A 24 -0.14 -13.28 -7.28
N LEU A 25 -0.09 -12.32 -8.21
CA LEU A 25 -0.75 -12.42 -9.51
C LEU A 25 -0.23 -13.62 -10.31
N VAL A 26 1.08 -13.77 -10.43
CA VAL A 26 1.70 -14.88 -11.19
C VAL A 26 1.31 -16.23 -10.57
N THR A 27 1.43 -16.36 -9.24
CA THR A 27 1.14 -17.62 -8.54
C THR A 27 -0.33 -18.02 -8.69
N MET A 28 -1.26 -17.10 -8.43
CA MET A 28 -2.69 -17.41 -8.50
C MET A 28 -3.21 -17.60 -9.92
N ARG A 29 -2.61 -16.94 -10.91
CA ARG A 29 -2.92 -17.17 -12.33
C ARG A 29 -2.46 -18.54 -12.81
N LYS A 30 -1.29 -19.01 -12.35
CA LYS A 30 -0.83 -20.38 -12.62
C LYS A 30 -1.75 -21.45 -12.01
N MET A 31 -2.49 -21.12 -10.95
CA MET A 31 -3.51 -21.98 -10.34
C MET A 31 -4.88 -21.92 -11.06
N GLY A 32 -5.00 -21.28 -12.22
CA GLY A 32 -6.23 -21.22 -13.00
C GLY A 32 -7.34 -20.32 -12.43
N LYS A 33 -7.03 -19.45 -11.46
CA LYS A 33 -8.04 -18.58 -10.83
C LYS A 33 -8.46 -17.42 -11.74
N ALA A 34 -9.73 -17.03 -11.62
CA ALA A 34 -10.31 -15.92 -12.39
C ALA A 34 -9.57 -14.59 -12.13
N PRO A 35 -9.22 -13.83 -13.19
CA PRO A 35 -8.31 -12.68 -13.08
C PRO A 35 -8.85 -11.57 -12.17
N ALA A 36 -10.15 -11.27 -12.22
CA ALA A 36 -10.76 -10.23 -11.39
C ALA A 36 -10.66 -10.53 -9.88
N ARG A 37 -10.87 -11.80 -9.50
CA ARG A 37 -10.74 -12.24 -8.09
C ARG A 37 -9.30 -12.17 -7.62
N VAL A 38 -8.37 -12.57 -8.49
CA VAL A 38 -6.93 -12.58 -8.20
C VAL A 38 -6.37 -11.17 -8.03
N LEU A 39 -6.79 -10.21 -8.86
CA LEU A 39 -6.41 -8.80 -8.72
C LEU A 39 -6.87 -8.20 -7.40
N GLY A 40 -8.14 -8.42 -7.02
CA GLY A 40 -8.66 -7.95 -5.74
C GLY A 40 -7.88 -8.50 -4.55
N GLN A 41 -7.59 -9.80 -4.58
CA GLN A 41 -6.80 -10.43 -3.51
C GLN A 41 -5.34 -9.96 -3.49
N ALA A 42 -4.71 -9.75 -4.65
CA ALA A 42 -3.35 -9.24 -4.73
C ALA A 42 -3.24 -7.84 -4.11
N ALA A 43 -4.22 -6.98 -4.42
CA ALA A 43 -4.34 -5.67 -3.79
C ALA A 43 -4.47 -5.83 -2.27
N ASP A 44 -5.35 -6.72 -1.81
CA ASP A 44 -5.60 -6.88 -0.38
C ASP A 44 -4.37 -7.35 0.41
N TRP A 45 -3.58 -8.26 -0.17
CA TRP A 45 -2.34 -8.74 0.44
C TRP A 45 -1.19 -7.71 0.36
N THR A 46 -1.22 -6.81 -0.62
CA THR A 46 -0.14 -5.82 -0.80
C THR A 46 -0.33 -4.58 0.09
N THR A 47 -1.58 -4.19 0.40
CA THR A 47 -1.89 -2.96 1.15
C THR A 47 -1.13 -2.79 2.48
N PRO A 48 -0.95 -3.80 3.36
CA PRO A 48 -0.13 -3.65 4.57
C PRO A 48 1.30 -3.22 4.28
N PHE A 49 1.91 -3.82 3.24
CA PHE A 49 3.27 -3.50 2.82
C PHE A 49 3.35 -2.09 2.22
N LEU A 50 2.31 -1.67 1.49
CA LEU A 50 2.21 -0.30 0.99
C LEU A 50 2.13 0.74 2.12
N PHE A 51 1.39 0.46 3.20
CA PHE A 51 1.37 1.36 4.37
C PHE A 51 2.78 1.55 4.95
N LEU A 52 3.53 0.45 5.11
CA LEU A 52 4.90 0.51 5.61
C LEU A 52 5.84 1.22 4.64
N ALA A 53 5.73 0.90 3.34
CA ALA A 53 6.54 1.51 2.29
C ALA A 53 6.33 3.03 2.25
N VAL A 54 5.07 3.48 2.22
CA VAL A 54 4.71 4.91 2.24
C VAL A 54 5.22 5.58 3.51
N TYR A 55 5.03 4.97 4.69
CA TYR A 55 5.52 5.51 5.95
C TYR A 55 7.04 5.70 5.93
N ILE A 56 7.79 4.66 5.58
CA ILE A 56 9.27 4.70 5.59
C ILE A 56 9.78 5.70 4.55
N SER A 57 9.24 5.68 3.33
CA SER A 57 9.65 6.63 2.28
C SER A 57 9.32 8.07 2.65
N ALA A 58 8.15 8.32 3.23
CA ALA A 58 7.75 9.67 3.61
C ALA A 58 8.55 10.19 4.81
N SER A 59 8.79 9.37 5.83
CA SER A 59 9.64 9.74 6.97
C SER A 59 11.08 10.01 6.55
N ALA A 60 11.61 9.30 5.55
CA ALA A 60 12.94 9.57 5.00
C ALA A 60 13.06 10.92 4.27
N ILE A 61 11.95 11.43 3.71
CA ILE A 61 11.93 12.69 2.95
C ILE A 61 11.58 13.89 3.84
N PHE A 62 10.58 13.72 4.71
CA PHE A 62 9.97 14.81 5.47
C PHE A 62 10.28 14.78 6.97
N GLY A 63 10.92 13.71 7.46
CA GLY A 63 11.26 13.52 8.87
C GLY A 63 10.13 12.90 9.70
N ASP A 64 10.32 12.95 11.02
CA ASP A 64 9.42 12.32 11.98
C ASP A 64 8.03 12.99 12.04
N GLY A 65 7.03 12.20 12.43
CA GLY A 65 5.66 12.68 12.60
C GLY A 65 4.76 12.57 11.36
N VAL A 66 5.32 12.30 10.17
CA VAL A 66 4.52 12.06 8.95
C VAL A 66 3.56 10.87 9.09
N GLY A 67 3.91 9.88 9.91
CA GLY A 67 3.05 8.74 10.24
C GLY A 67 1.66 9.14 10.75
N TYR A 68 1.55 10.21 11.55
CA TYR A 68 0.26 10.69 12.06
C TYR A 68 -0.66 11.16 10.94
N TYR A 69 -0.11 11.85 9.93
CA TYR A 69 -0.86 12.29 8.77
C TYR A 69 -1.30 11.11 7.89
N ILE A 70 -0.43 10.12 7.68
CA ILE A 70 -0.78 8.91 6.91
C ILE A 70 -1.94 8.17 7.57
N VAL A 71 -1.86 7.94 8.89
CA VAL A 71 -2.92 7.26 9.65
C VAL A 71 -4.20 8.10 9.68
N GLY A 72 -4.08 9.42 9.90
CA GLY A 72 -5.21 10.35 9.90
C GLY A 72 -5.96 10.36 8.57
N ILE A 73 -5.24 10.45 7.45
CA ILE A 73 -5.83 10.38 6.10
C ILE A 73 -6.48 9.03 5.85
N ALA A 74 -5.84 7.92 6.26
CA ALA A 74 -6.42 6.59 6.13
C ALA A 74 -7.75 6.50 6.90
N ILE A 75 -7.77 6.86 8.18
CA ILE A 75 -9.00 6.86 8.99
C ILE A 75 -10.07 7.75 8.35
N PHE A 76 -9.71 8.93 7.89
CA PHE A 76 -10.63 9.83 7.20
C PHE A 76 -11.26 9.18 5.96
N ILE A 77 -10.45 8.53 5.11
CA ILE A 77 -10.93 7.79 3.95
C ILE A 77 -11.87 6.65 4.37
N ALA A 78 -11.54 5.90 5.42
CA ALA A 78 -12.41 4.83 5.93
C ALA A 78 -13.76 5.37 6.41
N ILE A 79 -13.77 6.50 7.12
CA ILE A 79 -15.01 7.15 7.58
C ILE A 79 -15.85 7.58 6.37
N LEU A 80 -15.23 8.25 5.38
CA LEU A 80 -15.93 8.65 4.17
C LEU A 80 -16.54 7.43 3.44
N GLN A 81 -15.79 6.35 3.28
CA GLN A 81 -16.29 5.11 2.69
C GLN A 81 -17.44 4.52 3.51
N ALA A 82 -17.37 4.55 4.84
CA ALA A 82 -18.41 4.02 5.72
C ALA A 82 -19.71 4.82 5.59
N VAL A 83 -19.61 6.16 5.55
CA VAL A 83 -20.74 7.06 5.32
C VAL A 83 -21.37 6.81 3.95
N ILE A 84 -20.55 6.75 2.89
CA ILE A 84 -21.03 6.50 1.53
C ILE A 84 -21.72 5.13 1.41
N GLU A 85 -21.15 4.08 2.01
CA GLU A 85 -21.74 2.74 1.99
C GLU A 85 -23.07 2.74 2.77
N ARG A 86 -23.12 3.39 3.95
CA ARG A 86 -24.34 3.49 4.76
C ARG A 86 -25.47 4.24 4.05
N MET A 87 -25.15 5.24 3.22
CA MET A 87 -26.15 5.95 2.42
C MET A 87 -26.70 5.10 1.27
N LYS A 88 -25.92 4.16 0.73
CA LYS A 88 -26.29 3.38 -0.47
C LYS A 88 -26.98 2.06 -0.17
N VAL A 89 -26.68 1.45 0.98
CA VAL A 89 -27.07 0.06 1.25
C VAL A 89 -27.94 -0.02 2.49
N LYS A 90 -29.05 -0.76 2.39
CA LYS A 90 -30.00 -0.98 3.51
C LYS A 90 -29.38 -1.81 4.64
N GLU A 91 -28.52 -2.77 4.29
CA GLU A 91 -27.80 -3.63 5.22
C GLU A 91 -26.30 -3.39 5.14
N PHE A 92 -25.70 -3.06 6.28
CA PHE A 92 -24.27 -2.77 6.36
C PHE A 92 -23.48 -4.08 6.56
N ILE A 93 -22.81 -4.54 5.51
CA ILE A 93 -21.96 -5.73 5.55
C ILE A 93 -20.50 -5.33 5.74
N ILE A 94 -19.98 -5.52 6.95
CA ILE A 94 -18.62 -5.11 7.36
C ILE A 94 -17.53 -5.68 6.44
N SER A 95 -17.64 -6.95 6.06
CA SER A 95 -16.62 -7.60 5.22
C SER A 95 -16.51 -6.97 3.83
N ARG A 96 -17.65 -6.61 3.22
CA ARG A 96 -17.69 -5.94 1.91
C ARG A 96 -17.15 -4.51 2.01
N PHE A 97 -17.52 -3.80 3.07
CA PHE A 97 -16.96 -2.47 3.36
C PHE A 97 -15.43 -2.54 3.49
N LEU A 98 -14.90 -3.46 4.30
CA LEU A 98 -13.48 -3.56 4.54
C LEU A 98 -12.72 -3.88 3.24
N GLN A 99 -13.20 -4.82 2.42
CA GLN A 99 -12.59 -5.12 1.12
C GLN A 99 -12.57 -3.92 0.16
N LYS A 100 -13.65 -3.13 0.11
CA LYS A 100 -13.69 -1.91 -0.73
C LYS A 100 -12.68 -0.87 -0.25
N THR A 101 -12.67 -0.59 1.05
CA THR A 101 -11.74 0.35 1.68
C THR A 101 -10.28 -0.08 1.47
N TRP A 102 -10.01 -1.37 1.61
CA TRP A 102 -8.67 -1.93 1.46
C TRP A 102 -8.14 -1.82 0.02
N ARG A 103 -9.00 -2.02 -0.98
CA ARG A 103 -8.67 -1.80 -2.40
C ARG A 103 -8.45 -0.33 -2.74
N LEU A 104 -9.21 0.57 -2.12
CA LEU A 104 -8.99 1.99 -2.28
C LEU A 104 -7.64 2.40 -1.69
N TYR A 105 -7.29 1.88 -0.51
CA TYR A 105 -5.96 2.09 0.07
C TYR A 105 -4.85 1.58 -0.82
N PHE A 106 -4.99 0.41 -1.43
CA PHE A 106 -4.01 -0.09 -2.40
C PHE A 106 -3.73 0.94 -3.51
N LEU A 107 -4.77 1.55 -4.08
CA LEU A 107 -4.63 2.55 -5.13
C LEU A 107 -4.00 3.86 -4.61
N VAL A 108 -4.54 4.40 -3.51
CA VAL A 108 -4.09 5.69 -2.97
C VAL A 108 -2.65 5.61 -2.45
N LEU A 109 -2.32 4.56 -1.69
CA LEU A 109 -0.97 4.34 -1.17
C LEU A 109 -0.01 3.97 -2.30
N GLY A 110 -0.43 3.16 -3.27
CA GLY A 110 0.38 2.83 -4.43
C GLY A 110 0.79 4.08 -5.22
N LEU A 111 -0.17 4.97 -5.50
CA LEU A 111 0.11 6.24 -6.16
C LEU A 111 1.00 7.13 -5.29
N SER A 112 0.71 7.25 -4.00
CA SER A 112 1.51 8.05 -3.06
C SER A 112 2.96 7.56 -3.00
N TYR A 113 3.17 6.25 -2.95
CA TYR A 113 4.50 5.64 -2.95
C TYR A 113 5.27 5.97 -4.24
N LEU A 114 4.63 5.89 -5.42
CA LEU A 114 5.27 6.28 -6.67
C LEU A 114 5.70 7.76 -6.66
N VAL A 115 4.83 8.65 -6.17
CA VAL A 115 5.14 10.08 -6.01
C VAL A 115 6.32 10.30 -5.05
N LEU A 116 6.33 9.60 -3.91
CA LEU A 116 7.41 9.68 -2.93
C LEU A 116 8.75 9.22 -3.49
N ILE A 117 8.77 8.14 -4.27
CA ILE A 117 10.00 7.65 -4.91
C ILE A 117 10.55 8.69 -5.89
N VAL A 118 9.70 9.24 -6.77
CA VAL A 118 10.11 10.30 -7.71
C VAL A 118 10.63 11.52 -6.95
N THR A 119 9.94 11.93 -5.89
CA THR A 119 10.34 13.07 -5.04
C THR A 119 11.69 12.83 -4.36
N GLY A 120 11.88 11.64 -3.78
CA GLY A 120 13.13 11.25 -3.14
C GLY A 120 14.32 11.23 -4.11
N ILE A 121 14.11 10.74 -5.34
CA ILE A 121 15.12 10.80 -6.40
C ILE A 121 15.49 12.25 -6.73
N ILE A 122 14.49 13.11 -6.94
CA ILE A 122 14.72 14.54 -7.26
C ILE A 122 15.54 15.21 -6.15
N PHE A 123 15.17 15.02 -4.89
CA PHE A 123 15.91 15.59 -3.76
C PHE A 123 17.35 15.10 -3.71
N LYS A 124 17.59 13.79 -3.87
CA LYS A 124 18.95 13.24 -3.84
C LYS A 124 19.80 13.69 -5.01
N VAL A 125 19.24 13.80 -6.21
CA VAL A 125 19.95 14.36 -7.36
C VAL A 125 20.28 15.83 -7.12
N SER A 126 19.36 16.62 -6.56
CA SER A 126 19.60 18.04 -6.28
C SER A 126 20.66 18.29 -5.20
N GLU A 127 20.78 17.37 -4.24
CA GLU A 127 21.82 17.39 -3.21
C GLU A 127 23.18 17.06 -3.80
N TYR A 128 23.25 16.13 -4.75
CA TYR A 128 24.51 15.70 -5.37
C TYR A 128 25.05 16.68 -6.41
N VAL A 129 24.18 17.44 -7.07
CA VAL A 129 24.56 18.42 -8.11
C VAL A 129 25.00 19.76 -7.50
N LYS A 130 24.69 20.02 -6.23
CA LYS A 130 25.22 21.16 -5.47
C LYS A 130 26.61 20.85 -4.91
#